data_AF-A0A2E7HBH0-F1
#
_entry.id   AF-A0A2E7HBH0-F1
#
_cell.length_a   1.000
_cell.length_b   1.000
_cell.length_c   1.000
_cell.angle_alpha   90.00
_cell.angle_beta   90.00
_cell.angle_gamma   90.00
#
_symmetry.space_group_name_H-M   'P 1'
#
loop_
_entity.id
_entity.type
_entity.pdbx_description
1 polymer ?
#
loop_
_entity_poly.entity_id
_entity_poly.type
_entity_poly.pdbx_seq_one_letter_code
_entity_poly.pdbx_strand_id
1 'polypeptide(L)'
;MSVGKEHSLLIGCPDALEIRRIEVGILDNITMNPWHAGLDTFIDLDKDEDFVGRDGLQAMTNRGSRLFGITCQGTTPDVGNSVMEGHTAVGRISAGAYSPFQQCGIGYVRFAESGGWEGRELAPMSADGSAAACAVVNLPFCDPEKRIPRRLDHEIP
;
A
#
# COMPACT_ATOMS: atom_id res chain seq x y z
N MET A 1 -12.23 30.67 1.53
CA MET A 1 -10.86 31.12 1.91
C MET A 1 -10.85 32.05 3.11
N SER A 2 -11.75 33.05 3.24
CA SER A 2 -11.73 34.01 4.37
C SER A 2 -11.79 33.38 5.77
N VAL A 3 -12.68 32.40 5.99
CA VAL A 3 -12.81 31.70 7.29
C VAL A 3 -11.62 30.77 7.58
N GLY A 4 -10.91 30.29 6.54
CA GLY A 4 -9.77 29.39 6.70
C GLY A 4 -8.44 30.08 7.01
N LYS A 5 -8.40 31.42 6.97
CA LYS A 5 -7.16 32.20 7.13
C LYS A 5 -6.57 32.05 8.53
N GLU A 6 -7.41 32.02 9.56
CA GLU A 6 -7.00 31.83 10.96
C GLU A 6 -6.47 30.42 11.24
N HIS A 7 -6.76 29.47 10.34
CA HIS A 7 -6.33 28.08 10.41
C HIS A 7 -5.27 27.72 9.36
N SER A 8 -4.68 28.72 8.70
CA SER A 8 -3.65 28.52 7.67
C SER A 8 -4.08 27.56 6.55
N LEU A 9 -5.36 27.60 6.14
CA LEU A 9 -5.89 26.73 5.10
C LEU A 9 -5.13 26.93 3.77
N LEU A 10 -4.63 25.84 3.21
CA LEU A 10 -3.94 25.81 1.92
C LEU A 10 -4.78 25.08 0.86
N ILE A 11 -4.53 25.38 -0.41
CA ILE A 11 -5.07 24.62 -1.54
C ILE A 11 -4.17 23.41 -1.76
N GLY A 12 -4.75 22.21 -1.75
CA GLY A 12 -4.05 20.97 -2.13
C GLY A 12 -4.11 20.70 -3.63
N CYS A 13 -3.10 20.02 -4.17
CA CYS A 13 -3.09 19.48 -5.52
C CYS A 13 -3.42 17.97 -5.51
N PRO A 14 -3.84 17.39 -6.66
CA PRO A 14 -4.04 15.95 -6.78
C PRO A 14 -2.83 15.10 -6.36
N ASP A 15 -1.60 15.56 -6.65
CA ASP A 15 -0.38 14.85 -6.27
C ASP A 15 -0.23 14.72 -4.75
N ALA A 16 -0.66 15.73 -3.99
CA ALA A 16 -0.67 15.65 -2.54
C ALA A 16 -1.66 14.59 -2.03
N LEU A 17 -2.79 14.40 -2.72
CA LEU A 17 -3.76 13.35 -2.39
C LEU A 17 -3.23 11.96 -2.75
N GLU A 18 -2.51 11.83 -3.87
CA GLU A 18 -1.86 10.59 -4.28
C GLU A 18 -0.81 10.15 -3.25
N ILE A 19 0.01 11.08 -2.76
CA ILE A 19 0.97 10.78 -1.69
C ILE A 19 0.24 10.34 -0.42
N ARG A 20 -0.73 11.13 0.05
CA ARG A 20 -1.44 10.83 1.31
C ARG A 20 -2.20 9.51 1.24
N ARG A 21 -2.85 9.17 0.12
CA ARG A 21 -3.55 7.89 -0.01
C ARG A 21 -2.60 6.70 0.01
N ILE A 22 -1.39 6.83 -0.57
CA ILE A 22 -0.35 5.80 -0.46
C ILE A 22 0.11 5.68 0.99
N GLU A 23 0.46 6.80 1.66
CA GLU A 23 0.95 6.81 3.05
C GLU A 23 -0.01 6.09 4.01
N VAL A 24 -1.32 6.34 3.88
CA VAL A 24 -2.32 5.78 4.78
C VAL A 24 -2.91 4.43 4.33
N GLY A 25 -2.37 3.82 3.27
CA GLY A 25 -2.77 2.49 2.82
C GLY A 25 -4.12 2.44 2.11
N ILE A 26 -4.60 3.56 1.55
CA ILE A 26 -5.83 3.58 0.74
C ILE A 26 -5.50 3.04 -0.65
N LEU A 27 -6.30 2.08 -1.10
CA LEU A 27 -6.10 1.36 -2.34
C LEU A 27 -6.91 1.99 -3.48
N ASP A 28 -6.31 2.09 -4.66
CA ASP A 28 -7.01 2.45 -5.91
C ASP A 28 -7.03 1.23 -6.85
N ASN A 29 -8.13 1.09 -7.60
CA ASN A 29 -8.40 0.11 -8.63
C ASN A 29 -7.76 -1.28 -8.41
N ILE A 30 -8.39 -2.06 -7.54
CA ILE A 30 -7.93 -3.39 -7.15
C ILE A 30 -8.48 -4.42 -8.15
N THR A 31 -7.58 -5.17 -8.80
CA THR A 31 -7.91 -6.27 -9.71
C THR A 31 -7.69 -7.66 -9.10
N MET A 32 -7.45 -7.70 -7.79
CA MET A 32 -7.26 -8.92 -6.99
C MET A 32 -8.44 -9.15 -6.05
N ASN A 33 -8.61 -10.39 -5.60
CA ASN A 33 -9.59 -10.70 -4.57
C ASN A 33 -9.23 -10.02 -3.23
N PRO A 34 -10.21 -9.79 -2.34
CA PRO A 34 -10.00 -9.03 -1.11
C PRO A 34 -9.04 -9.70 -0.12
N TRP A 35 -8.91 -11.03 -0.09
CA TRP A 35 -7.90 -11.70 0.74
C TRP A 35 -6.48 -11.32 0.31
N HIS A 36 -6.19 -11.41 -0.98
CA HIS A 36 -4.89 -11.04 -1.54
C HIS A 36 -4.60 -9.54 -1.40
N ALA A 37 -5.63 -8.71 -1.31
CA ALA A 37 -5.51 -7.26 -1.09
C ALA A 37 -5.28 -6.87 0.38
N GLY A 38 -5.32 -7.82 1.32
CA GLY A 38 -5.25 -7.52 2.76
C GLY A 38 -6.51 -6.83 3.29
N LEU A 39 -7.67 -7.12 2.70
CA LEU A 39 -8.97 -6.58 3.10
C LEU A 39 -9.82 -7.61 3.85
N ASP A 40 -9.18 -8.58 4.51
CA ASP A 40 -9.81 -9.65 5.29
C ASP A 40 -10.80 -9.13 6.31
N THR A 41 -10.47 -8.03 6.99
CA THR A 41 -11.31 -7.41 8.03
C THR A 41 -12.65 -6.90 7.48
N PHE A 42 -12.79 -6.71 6.16
CA PHE A 42 -14.02 -6.29 5.52
C PHE A 42 -14.84 -7.46 4.94
N ILE A 43 -14.36 -8.71 5.09
CA ILE A 43 -15.05 -9.90 4.59
C ILE A 43 -15.79 -10.56 5.75
N ASP A 44 -17.12 -10.51 5.71
CA ASP A 44 -17.97 -11.26 6.60
C ASP A 44 -18.53 -12.48 5.86
N LEU A 45 -17.91 -13.65 6.06
CA LEU A 45 -18.38 -14.92 5.51
C LEU A 45 -19.51 -15.56 6.33
N ASP A 46 -19.66 -15.13 7.59
CA ASP A 46 -20.55 -15.73 8.58
C ASP A 46 -21.92 -15.08 8.58
N LYS A 47 -22.07 -13.89 7.98
CA LYS A 47 -23.39 -13.25 7.83
C LYS A 47 -24.40 -14.18 7.13
N ASP A 48 -25.64 -14.02 7.56
CA ASP A 48 -26.75 -14.86 7.11
C ASP A 48 -27.10 -14.61 5.64
N GLU A 49 -27.00 -13.36 5.17
CA GLU A 49 -27.31 -12.99 3.80
C GLU A 49 -26.18 -13.34 2.82
N ASP A 50 -26.58 -13.92 1.68
CA ASP A 50 -25.64 -14.18 0.59
C ASP A 50 -25.15 -12.88 -0.08
N PHE A 51 -23.98 -12.95 -0.71
CA PHE A 51 -23.40 -11.85 -1.47
C PHE A 51 -22.57 -12.32 -2.65
N VAL A 52 -22.45 -11.44 -3.65
CA VAL A 52 -21.71 -11.74 -4.88
C VAL A 52 -20.27 -12.11 -4.55
N GLY A 53 -19.87 -13.33 -4.92
CA GLY A 53 -18.52 -13.85 -4.72
C GLY A 53 -18.29 -14.62 -3.42
N ARG A 54 -19.31 -14.79 -2.55
CA ARG A 54 -19.19 -15.53 -1.28
C ARG A 54 -18.63 -16.94 -1.47
N ASP A 55 -19.26 -17.77 -2.30
CA ASP A 55 -18.83 -19.14 -2.57
C ASP A 55 -17.39 -19.19 -3.10
N GLY A 56 -17.03 -18.22 -3.94
CA GLY A 56 -15.68 -18.08 -4.47
C GLY A 56 -14.66 -17.83 -3.35
N LEU A 57 -14.96 -16.90 -2.44
CA LEU A 57 -14.11 -16.60 -1.29
C LEU A 57 -14.03 -17.78 -0.30
N GLN A 58 -15.13 -18.53 -0.11
CA GLN A 58 -15.15 -19.70 0.76
C GLN A 58 -14.30 -20.85 0.19
N ALA A 59 -14.39 -21.09 -1.13
CA ALA A 59 -13.66 -22.16 -1.81
C ALA A 59 -12.15 -21.90 -1.92
N MET A 60 -11.69 -20.67 -1.72
CA MET A 60 -10.27 -20.33 -1.78
C MET A 60 -9.48 -21.00 -0.64
N THR A 61 -8.45 -21.74 -1.03
CA THR A 61 -7.48 -22.35 -0.11
C THR A 61 -6.29 -21.43 0.20
N ASN A 62 -5.95 -20.53 -0.72
CA ASN A 62 -4.92 -19.52 -0.51
C ASN A 62 -5.54 -18.16 -0.19
N ARG A 63 -5.57 -17.79 1.10
CA ARG A 63 -6.17 -16.53 1.59
C ARG A 63 -5.13 -15.52 2.07
N GLY A 64 -3.85 -15.73 1.78
CA GLY A 64 -2.78 -14.84 2.26
C GLY A 64 -2.68 -13.54 1.45
N SER A 65 -2.28 -12.45 2.11
CA SER A 65 -2.03 -11.18 1.42
C SER A 65 -0.91 -11.32 0.38
N ARG A 66 -1.07 -10.61 -0.72
CA ARG A 66 -0.09 -10.42 -1.80
C ARG A 66 0.25 -8.95 -2.01
N LEU A 67 -0.45 -8.05 -1.31
CA LEU A 67 -0.27 -6.61 -1.41
C LEU A 67 0.43 -6.11 -0.14
N PHE A 68 1.58 -5.47 -0.32
CA PHE A 68 2.39 -4.94 0.76
C PHE A 68 2.89 -3.53 0.40
N GLY A 69 3.41 -2.83 1.40
CA GLY A 69 4.17 -1.60 1.21
C GLY A 69 5.61 -1.91 0.85
N ILE A 70 6.27 -0.98 0.17
CA ILE A 70 7.71 -0.98 -0.04
C ILE A 70 8.28 0.41 0.25
N THR A 71 9.45 0.48 0.89
CA THR A 71 10.17 1.72 1.17
C THR A 71 11.57 1.68 0.55
N CYS A 72 11.93 2.75 -0.17
CA CYS A 72 13.16 2.85 -0.95
C CYS A 72 13.92 4.11 -0.57
N GLN A 73 15.16 3.97 -0.11
CA GLN A 73 16.01 5.12 0.23
C GLN A 73 16.63 5.73 -1.02
N GLY A 74 16.57 7.05 -1.15
CA GLY A 74 17.19 7.80 -2.25
C GLY A 74 16.55 7.60 -3.64
N THR A 75 15.48 6.81 -3.75
CA THR A 75 14.74 6.59 -5.01
C THR A 75 13.26 6.37 -4.74
N THR A 76 12.43 6.60 -5.76
CA THR A 76 10.98 6.34 -5.73
C THR A 76 10.68 5.11 -6.57
N PRO A 77 9.89 4.14 -6.06
CA PRO A 77 9.51 2.98 -6.87
C PRO A 77 8.53 3.38 -7.98
N ASP A 78 8.85 3.12 -9.25
CA ASP A 78 7.95 3.43 -10.36
C ASP A 78 6.90 2.33 -10.61
N VAL A 79 5.69 2.76 -10.95
CA VAL A 79 4.59 1.84 -11.30
C VAL A 79 4.99 0.97 -12.49
N GLY A 80 4.80 -0.34 -12.34
CA GLY A 80 5.15 -1.33 -13.36
C GLY A 80 6.54 -1.93 -13.21
N ASN A 81 7.42 -1.37 -12.37
CA ASN A 81 8.73 -1.98 -12.10
C ASN A 81 8.56 -3.38 -11.51
N SER A 82 9.37 -4.31 -11.99
CA SER A 82 9.38 -5.69 -11.48
C SER A 82 10.21 -5.75 -10.22
N VAL A 83 9.68 -6.39 -9.17
CA VAL A 83 10.40 -6.61 -7.91
C VAL A 83 11.09 -7.96 -7.99
N MET A 84 12.41 -7.96 -7.80
CA MET A 84 13.25 -9.13 -8.01
C MET A 84 13.74 -9.71 -6.68
N GLU A 85 13.75 -11.04 -6.59
CA GLU A 85 14.49 -11.81 -5.59
C GLU A 85 15.58 -12.60 -6.35
N GLY A 86 16.82 -12.10 -6.30
CA GLY A 86 17.89 -12.58 -7.18
C GLY A 86 17.56 -12.33 -8.65
N HIS A 87 17.44 -13.41 -9.44
CA HIS A 87 17.10 -13.34 -10.87
C HIS A 87 15.61 -13.58 -11.17
N THR A 88 14.78 -13.77 -10.13
CA THR A 88 13.37 -14.11 -10.28
C THR A 88 12.50 -12.91 -9.99
N ALA A 89 11.62 -12.56 -10.94
CA ALA A 89 10.59 -11.56 -10.71
C ALA A 89 9.51 -12.15 -9.78
N VAL A 90 9.40 -11.62 -8.57
CA VAL A 90 8.46 -12.09 -7.53
C VAL A 90 7.24 -11.18 -7.37
N GLY A 91 7.30 -9.95 -7.88
CA GLY A 91 6.21 -9.00 -7.78
C GLY A 91 6.34 -7.83 -8.74
N ARG A 92 5.41 -6.88 -8.61
CA ARG A 92 5.36 -5.66 -9.42
C ARG A 92 4.86 -4.48 -8.59
N ILE A 93 5.47 -3.31 -8.80
CA ILE A 93 5.02 -2.06 -8.21
C ILE A 93 3.70 -1.64 -8.86
N SER A 94 2.72 -1.27 -8.05
CA SER A 94 1.37 -0.89 -8.48
C SER A 94 0.98 0.54 -8.12
N ALA A 95 1.72 1.18 -7.21
CA ALA A 95 1.65 2.59 -6.88
C ALA A 95 3.00 3.02 -6.32
N GLY A 96 3.38 4.28 -6.49
CA GLY A 96 4.65 4.79 -5.97
C GLY A 96 4.68 6.30 -5.92
N ALA A 97 5.29 6.85 -4.87
CA ALA A 97 5.51 8.27 -4.70
C ALA A 97 6.65 8.52 -3.70
N TYR A 98 7.23 9.72 -3.75
CA TYR A 98 8.07 10.18 -2.65
C TYR A 98 7.18 10.64 -1.49
N SER A 99 7.41 10.15 -0.28
CA SER A 99 6.70 10.57 0.92
C SER A 99 7.50 11.63 1.68
N PRO A 100 6.96 12.86 1.83
CA PRO A 100 7.56 13.86 2.70
C PRO A 100 7.56 13.43 4.18
N PHE A 101 6.57 12.65 4.61
CA PHE A 101 6.46 12.16 5.98
C PHE A 101 7.54 11.12 6.29
N GLN A 102 7.71 10.12 5.43
CA GLN A 102 8.71 9.06 5.60
C GLN A 102 10.11 9.44 5.09
N GLN A 103 10.23 10.59 4.42
CA GLN A 103 11.45 11.10 3.78
C GLN A 103 12.13 10.08 2.84
N CYS A 104 11.35 9.22 2.20
CA CYS A 104 11.83 8.20 1.27
C CYS A 104 10.77 7.86 0.22
N GLY A 105 11.16 7.12 -0.82
CA GLY A 105 10.20 6.58 -1.78
C GLY A 105 9.35 5.50 -1.13
N ILE A 106 8.04 5.57 -1.31
CA ILE A 106 7.09 4.57 -0.84
C ILE A 106 6.24 4.07 -2.00
N GLY A 107 5.70 2.86 -1.89
CA GLY A 107 4.82 2.33 -2.92
C GLY A 107 4.15 1.03 -2.53
N TYR A 108 3.21 0.58 -3.36
CA TYR A 108 2.56 -0.71 -3.17
C TYR A 108 3.19 -1.75 -4.09
N VAL A 109 3.58 -2.88 -3.53
CA VAL A 109 4.03 -4.05 -4.29
C VAL A 109 2.96 -5.14 -4.29
N ARG A 110 2.67 -5.68 -5.48
CA ARG A 110 1.81 -6.86 -5.67
C ARG A 110 2.70 -8.06 -5.98
N PHE A 111 2.72 -9.05 -5.10
CA PHE A 111 3.49 -10.28 -5.29
C PHE A 111 2.72 -11.31 -6.12
N ALA A 112 3.46 -12.20 -6.79
CA ALA A 112 2.92 -13.31 -7.56
C ALA A 112 2.26 -14.36 -6.66
N GLU A 113 2.79 -14.55 -5.46
CA GLU A 113 2.29 -15.51 -4.48
C GLU A 113 2.09 -14.85 -3.12
N SER A 114 1.15 -15.38 -2.35
CA SER A 114 0.99 -15.01 -0.94
C SER A 114 2.18 -15.49 -0.12
N GLY A 115 2.55 -14.78 0.95
CA GLY A 115 3.61 -15.26 1.83
C GLY A 115 4.09 -14.23 2.84
N GLY A 116 5.08 -14.63 3.63
CA GLY A 116 5.80 -13.74 4.55
C GLY A 116 6.77 -12.86 3.79
N TRP A 117 6.26 -11.77 3.23
CA TRP A 117 7.03 -10.77 2.47
C TRP A 117 7.54 -9.63 3.35
N GLU A 118 6.83 -9.28 4.41
CA GLU A 118 7.25 -8.26 5.37
C GLU A 118 8.68 -8.53 5.88
N GLY A 119 9.46 -7.45 5.99
CA GLY A 119 10.83 -7.48 6.51
C GLY A 119 11.87 -7.95 5.51
N ARG A 120 11.47 -8.38 4.30
CA ARG A 120 12.42 -8.70 3.23
C ARG A 120 12.98 -7.43 2.60
N GLU A 121 14.24 -7.50 2.19
CA GLU A 121 14.85 -6.52 1.30
C GLU A 121 14.83 -7.04 -0.12
N LEU A 122 14.16 -6.32 -1.02
CA LEU A 122 14.02 -6.66 -2.43
C LEU A 122 14.34 -5.44 -3.29
N ALA A 123 14.70 -5.67 -4.55
CA ALA A 123 15.06 -4.59 -5.45
C ALA A 123 14.04 -4.45 -6.59
N PRO A 124 13.28 -3.34 -6.64
CA PRO A 124 12.55 -2.96 -7.83
C PRO A 124 13.52 -2.63 -8.95
N MET A 125 13.37 -3.28 -10.09
CA MET A 125 14.18 -3.02 -11.27
C MET A 125 13.58 -1.86 -12.06
N SER A 126 14.33 -0.78 -12.18
CA SER A 126 14.02 0.38 -13.01
C SER A 126 14.17 0.06 -14.50
N ALA A 127 13.53 0.86 -15.36
CA ALA A 127 13.60 0.67 -16.81
C ALA A 127 15.02 0.82 -17.38
N ASP A 128 15.90 1.53 -16.69
CA ASP A 128 17.32 1.70 -17.03
C ASP A 128 18.21 0.53 -16.54
N GLY A 129 17.63 -0.48 -15.88
CA GLY A 129 18.34 -1.62 -15.32
C GLY A 129 18.98 -1.35 -13.95
N SER A 130 18.82 -0.15 -13.39
CA SER A 130 19.23 0.12 -12.01
C SER A 130 18.28 -0.58 -11.03
N ALA A 131 18.84 -0.97 -9.88
CA ALA A 131 18.09 -1.63 -8.83
C ALA A 131 18.63 -1.14 -7.47
N ALA A 132 17.76 -0.57 -6.66
CA ALA A 132 18.08 -0.17 -5.29
C ALA A 132 17.40 -1.13 -4.31
N ALA A 133 18.09 -1.49 -3.24
CA ALA A 133 17.49 -2.28 -2.17
C ALA A 133 16.38 -1.47 -1.48
N CYS A 134 15.22 -2.09 -1.34
CA CYS A 134 14.05 -1.51 -0.70
C CYS A 134 13.47 -2.52 0.30
N ALA A 135 12.94 -2.01 1.41
CA ALA A 135 12.34 -2.84 2.45
C ALA A 135 10.85 -3.05 2.19
N VAL A 136 10.41 -4.30 2.26
CA VAL A 136 8.99 -4.65 2.22
C VAL A 136 8.40 -4.49 3.63
N VAL A 137 7.29 -3.77 3.73
CA VAL A 137 6.64 -3.43 5.00
C VAL A 137 5.15 -3.74 4.96
N ASN A 138 4.53 -3.91 6.12
CA ASN A 138 3.08 -3.91 6.22
C ASN A 138 2.50 -2.51 5.94
N LEU A 139 1.29 -2.49 5.41
CA LEU A 139 0.52 -1.25 5.25
C LEU A 139 -0.33 -1.00 6.50
N PRO A 140 -0.64 0.27 6.81
CA PRO A 140 -0.20 1.51 6.14
C PRO A 140 1.22 1.95 6.56
N PHE A 141 1.80 2.93 5.85
CA PHE A 141 3.10 3.52 6.20
C PHE A 141 3.02 4.50 7.37
N CYS A 142 1.84 5.10 7.57
CA CYS A 142 1.56 6.03 8.65
C CYS A 142 0.31 5.59 9.41
N ASP A 143 0.33 5.77 10.73
CA ASP A 143 -0.76 5.46 11.64
C ASP A 143 -1.33 4.04 11.44
N PRO A 144 -0.51 2.97 11.66
CA PRO A 144 -0.94 1.59 11.47
C PRO A 144 -2.11 1.21 12.36
N GLU A 145 -2.19 1.79 13.56
CA GLU A 145 -3.29 1.58 14.49
C GLU A 145 -4.52 2.46 14.19
N LYS A 146 -4.49 3.34 13.19
CA LYS A 146 -5.61 4.26 12.88
C LYS A 146 -6.05 5.09 14.11
N ARG A 147 -5.10 5.60 14.88
CA ARG A 147 -5.33 6.42 16.08
C ARG A 147 -5.83 7.81 15.73
N ILE A 148 -5.31 8.42 14.67
CA ILE A 148 -5.66 9.78 14.23
C ILE A 148 -7.14 9.89 13.84
N PRO A 149 -7.69 9.06 12.92
CA PRO A 149 -9.11 9.15 12.55
C PRO A 149 -10.04 8.80 13.73
N ARG A 150 -9.56 8.06 14.73
CA ARG A 150 -10.29 7.72 15.96
C ARG A 150 -10.16 8.79 17.05
N ARG A 151 -9.43 9.88 16.81
CA ARG A 151 -9.15 10.95 17.79
C ARG A 151 -8.47 10.44 19.07
N LEU A 152 -7.71 9.36 18.96
CA LEU A 152 -6.87 8.83 20.03
C LEU A 152 -5.46 9.44 19.99
N ASP A 153 -5.13 10.07 18.88
CA ASP A 153 -3.94 10.87 18.67
C ASP A 153 -4.35 12.21 18.04
N HIS A 154 -3.72 13.28 18.51
CA HIS A 154 -3.96 14.65 18.07
C HIS A 154 -2.71 15.27 17.42
N GLU A 155 -1.58 14.56 17.41
CA GLU A 155 -0.42 14.97 16.64
C GLU A 155 -0.73 14.74 15.15
N ILE A 156 -0.67 15.83 14.38
CA ILE A 156 -0.91 15.80 12.93
C ILE A 156 0.44 15.53 12.25
N PRO A 157 0.60 14.42 11.50
CA PRO A 157 1.81 14.12 10.75
C PRO A 157 2.00 15.00 9.50
#